data_AF-A0A2V7WA54-F1
#
_entry.id   AF-A0A2V7WA54-F1
#
_cell.length_a   1.000
_cell.length_b   1.000
_cell.length_c   1.000
_cell.angle_alpha   90.00
_cell.angle_beta   90.00
_cell.angle_gamma   90.00
#
_symmetry.space_group_name_H-M   'P 1'
#
loop_
_entity.id
_entity.type
_entity.pdbx_description
1 polymer ?
#
loop_
_entity_poly.entity_id
_entity_poly.type
_entity_poly.pdbx_seq_one_letter_code
_entity_poly.pdbx_strand_id
1 'polypeptide(L)'
;MRKPLVVFAVVLLLSAPAFATYYVVMKDGSRYLAKSKWTVVNGKAIVHLENGSTISLDPSGIDPAKSEEMTRMGGASVLAVGQAPTNSAPKQSSLGSAIRLRKLPGQQQPAVTSTVPVQARPSGPLLGGEVLEKFERAYENVGIFEHKVVATGAHSLRADLTADNEEKVFNAISATSFLILRNAGVSGAQVDMVELFMKTTTGGSSGRFQMTRADAQALDSKQMSREDYFIRKVIY
;
A
#
# COMPACT_ATOMS: atom_id res chain seq x y z
N MET A 1 53.50 -19.80 35.05
CA MET A 1 52.34 -19.85 35.97
C MET A 1 51.16 -19.18 35.28
N ARG A 2 50.00 -19.83 35.27
CA ARG A 2 48.84 -19.51 34.41
C ARG A 2 47.92 -18.49 35.08
N LYS A 3 47.56 -17.44 34.32
CA LYS A 3 46.37 -16.55 34.29
C LYS A 3 45.51 -16.44 35.58
N PRO A 4 45.15 -15.20 35.95
CA PRO A 4 43.73 -14.87 35.93
C PRO A 4 43.46 -13.52 35.26
N LEU A 5 43.49 -13.53 33.92
CA LEU A 5 42.81 -12.54 33.08
C LEU A 5 41.38 -13.07 32.87
N VAL A 6 40.55 -13.04 33.92
CA VAL A 6 39.17 -13.57 33.86
C VAL A 6 38.14 -12.64 34.51
N VAL A 7 38.55 -11.67 35.32
CA VAL A 7 37.59 -10.86 36.09
C VAL A 7 36.94 -9.73 35.26
N PHE A 8 37.52 -9.32 34.12
CA PHE A 8 36.97 -8.20 33.33
C PHE A 8 35.93 -8.60 32.27
N ALA A 9 35.61 -9.88 32.12
CA ALA A 9 34.72 -10.37 31.05
C ALA A 9 33.25 -10.55 31.47
N VAL A 10 32.90 -10.39 32.74
CA VAL A 10 31.54 -10.73 33.25
C VAL A 10 30.63 -9.51 33.44
N VAL A 11 31.16 -8.28 33.52
CA VAL A 11 30.34 -7.08 33.77
C VAL A 11 29.72 -6.49 32.49
N LEU A 12 30.16 -6.90 31.30
CA LEU A 12 29.65 -6.38 30.02
C LEU A 12 28.40 -7.12 29.48
N LEU A 13 27.82 -8.05 30.25
CA LEU A 13 26.73 -8.92 29.79
C LEU A 13 25.32 -8.52 30.28
N LEU A 14 25.15 -7.35 30.91
CA LEU A 14 23.88 -6.95 31.54
C LEU A 14 23.16 -5.74 30.90
N SER A 15 23.69 -5.13 29.85
CA SER A 15 22.96 -4.13 29.07
C SER A 15 22.35 -4.75 27.81
N ALA A 16 21.48 -5.75 27.98
CA ALA A 16 20.54 -6.09 26.93
C ALA A 16 19.56 -4.91 26.81
N PRO A 17 19.40 -4.24 25.66
CA PRO A 17 18.24 -3.41 25.45
C PRO A 17 17.05 -4.36 25.59
N ALA A 18 16.29 -4.21 26.66
CA ALA A 18 14.99 -4.83 26.75
C ALA A 18 14.20 -4.27 25.56
N PHE A 19 14.12 -5.07 24.49
CA PHE A 19 13.07 -4.94 23.49
C PHE A 19 11.78 -5.31 24.23
N ALA A 20 11.33 -4.39 25.09
CA ALA A 20 10.11 -4.51 25.83
C ALA A 20 8.99 -4.28 24.81
N THR A 21 8.52 -5.37 24.23
CA THR A 21 7.21 -5.41 23.59
C THR A 21 6.20 -4.91 24.61
N TYR A 22 5.76 -3.68 24.40
CA TYR A 22 4.92 -2.92 25.29
C TYR A 22 3.46 -3.16 24.90
N TYR A 23 2.63 -3.57 25.85
CA TYR A 23 1.22 -3.82 25.59
C TYR A 23 0.42 -2.56 25.90
N VAL A 24 -0.17 -1.94 24.89
CA VAL A 24 -1.14 -0.85 25.07
C VAL A 24 -2.53 -1.48 25.15
N VAL A 25 -3.10 -1.48 26.34
CA VAL A 25 -4.45 -1.94 26.61
C VAL A 25 -5.39 -0.74 26.60
N MET A 26 -6.39 -0.81 25.73
CA MET A 26 -7.49 0.14 25.68
C MET A 26 -8.53 -0.21 26.74
N LYS A 27 -9.31 0.78 27.19
CA LYS A 27 -10.44 0.59 28.11
C LYS A 27 -11.54 -0.31 27.53
N ASP A 28 -11.62 -0.41 26.21
CA ASP A 28 -12.50 -1.34 25.49
C ASP A 28 -12.02 -2.81 25.53
N GLY A 29 -10.85 -3.07 26.13
CA GLY A 29 -10.23 -4.39 26.25
C GLY A 29 -9.30 -4.77 25.09
N SER A 30 -9.21 -3.95 24.04
CA SER A 30 -8.33 -4.15 22.89
C SER A 30 -6.87 -3.97 23.27
N ARG A 31 -5.99 -4.77 22.66
CA ARG A 31 -4.56 -4.82 23.00
C ARG A 31 -3.72 -4.55 21.77
N TYR A 32 -2.80 -3.61 21.87
CA TYR A 32 -1.84 -3.28 20.82
C TYR A 32 -0.43 -3.60 21.27
N LEU A 33 0.30 -4.33 20.42
CA LEU A 33 1.72 -4.63 20.61
C LEU A 33 2.53 -3.44 20.09
N ALA A 34 3.09 -2.68 21.02
CA ALA A 34 3.87 -1.49 20.78
C ALA A 34 5.36 -1.75 21.02
N LYS A 35 6.20 -1.10 20.22
CA LYS A 35 7.66 -1.09 20.40
C LYS A 35 8.09 -0.20 21.58
N SER A 36 7.23 0.72 21.98
CA SER A 36 7.49 1.67 23.06
C SER A 36 6.21 2.13 23.74
N LYS A 37 6.34 2.69 24.94
CA LYS A 37 5.27 3.42 25.62
C LYS A 37 4.74 4.53 24.71
N TRP A 38 3.43 4.72 24.70
CA TRP A 38 2.77 5.73 23.86
C TRP A 38 3.19 7.15 24.27
N THR A 39 3.35 8.04 23.31
CA THR A 39 3.68 9.44 23.53
C THR A 39 2.47 10.32 23.22
N VAL A 40 2.12 11.25 24.11
CA VAL A 40 1.03 12.18 23.84
C VAL A 40 1.60 13.40 23.14
N VAL A 41 1.31 13.55 21.85
CA VAL A 41 1.72 14.69 21.03
C VAL A 41 0.46 15.37 20.50
N ASN A 42 0.29 16.67 20.79
CA ASN A 42 -0.89 17.44 20.38
C ASN A 42 -2.24 16.84 20.82
N GLY A 43 -2.33 16.30 22.03
CA GLY A 43 -3.56 15.74 22.58
C GLY A 43 -3.99 14.39 21.97
N LYS A 44 -3.13 13.74 21.17
CA LYS A 44 -3.33 12.39 20.64
C LYS A 44 -2.19 11.47 21.12
N ALA A 45 -2.55 10.25 21.49
CA ALA A 45 -1.59 9.23 21.93
C ALA A 45 -1.02 8.52 20.71
N ILE A 46 0.24 8.80 20.41
CA ILE A 46 0.99 8.18 19.33
C ILE A 46 1.60 6.87 19.85
N VAL A 47 1.20 5.76 19.26
CA VAL A 47 1.74 4.43 19.58
C VAL A 47 2.57 3.94 18.40
N HIS A 48 3.85 3.68 18.65
CA HIS A 48 4.72 3.01 17.69
C HIS A 48 4.52 1.49 17.84
N LEU A 49 3.88 0.86 16.87
CA LEU A 49 3.61 -0.58 16.84
C LEU A 49 4.89 -1.36 16.53
N GLU A 50 4.90 -2.64 16.91
CA GLU A 50 6.05 -3.54 16.66
C GLU A 50 6.36 -3.71 15.16
N ASN A 51 5.34 -3.60 14.30
CA ASN A 51 5.46 -3.65 12.84
C ASN A 51 6.07 -2.38 12.20
N GLY A 52 6.54 -1.42 13.01
CA GLY A 52 7.11 -0.15 12.56
C GLY A 52 6.07 0.91 12.14
N SER A 53 4.78 0.57 12.19
CA SER A 53 3.70 1.53 11.93
C SER A 53 3.44 2.40 13.15
N THR A 54 2.96 3.61 12.93
CA THR A 54 2.59 4.53 14.01
C THR A 54 1.08 4.76 13.94
N ILE A 55 0.37 4.52 15.05
CA ILE A 55 -1.07 4.78 15.16
C ILE A 55 -1.33 5.93 16.12
N SER A 56 -2.29 6.77 15.78
CA SER A 56 -2.79 7.85 16.63
C SER A 56 -4.06 7.39 17.32
N LEU A 57 -3.97 7.14 18.62
CA LEU A 57 -5.09 6.75 19.48
C LEU A 57 -5.55 7.93 20.33
N ASP A 58 -6.79 7.87 20.81
CA ASP A 58 -7.30 8.82 21.80
C ASP A 58 -6.70 8.49 23.19
N PRO A 59 -5.96 9.41 23.83
CA PRO A 59 -5.37 9.18 25.15
C PRO A 59 -6.41 8.86 26.23
N SER A 60 -7.67 9.32 26.09
CA SER A 60 -8.73 9.06 27.07
C SER A 60 -9.24 7.60 27.04
N GLY A 61 -9.01 6.91 25.93
CA GLY A 61 -9.38 5.50 25.71
C GLY A 61 -8.33 4.49 26.16
N ILE A 62 -7.11 4.92 26.52
CA ILE A 62 -6.04 4.04 26.98
C ILE A 62 -6.19 3.78 28.48
N ASP A 63 -6.03 2.52 28.91
CA ASP A 63 -5.93 2.16 30.32
C ASP A 63 -4.44 2.00 30.69
N PRO A 64 -3.82 3.04 31.29
CA PRO A 64 -2.39 3.01 31.58
C PRO A 64 -2.02 1.99 32.65
N ALA A 65 -2.92 1.72 33.60
CA ALA A 65 -2.67 0.79 34.68
C ALA A 65 -2.61 -0.66 34.16
N LYS A 66 -3.57 -1.04 33.31
CA LYS A 66 -3.58 -2.39 32.70
C LYS A 66 -2.47 -2.60 31.68
N SER A 67 -2.11 -1.55 30.94
CA SER A 67 -1.01 -1.58 29.96
C SER A 67 0.34 -1.85 30.61
N GLU A 68 0.61 -1.20 31.75
CA GLU A 68 1.85 -1.42 32.50
C GLU A 68 1.86 -2.74 33.26
N GLU A 69 0.72 -3.19 33.80
CA GLU A 69 0.61 -4.49 34.47
C GLU A 69 0.87 -5.65 33.50
N MET A 70 0.30 -5.60 32.29
CA MET A 70 0.49 -6.63 31.26
C MET A 70 1.91 -6.65 30.69
N THR A 71 2.52 -5.47 30.56
CA THR A 71 3.93 -5.36 30.17
C THR A 71 4.85 -5.88 31.28
N ARG A 72 4.52 -5.64 32.55
CA ARG A 72 5.31 -6.08 33.71
C ARG A 72 5.22 -7.59 33.96
N MET A 73 4.10 -8.24 33.60
CA MET A 73 3.95 -9.70 33.67
C MET A 73 4.68 -10.48 32.56
N GLY A 74 5.41 -9.77 31.68
CA GLY A 74 6.53 -10.36 30.96
C GLY A 74 6.18 -11.26 29.77
N GLY A 75 5.07 -11.02 29.06
CA GLY A 75 4.84 -11.47 27.67
C GLY A 75 5.19 -12.93 27.31
N ALA A 76 5.28 -13.82 28.29
CA ALA A 76 5.79 -15.17 28.12
C ALA A 76 4.62 -16.15 28.10
N SER A 77 4.39 -16.71 26.92
CA SER A 77 3.54 -17.87 26.69
C SER A 77 2.03 -17.67 26.86
N VAL A 78 1.38 -17.11 25.85
CA VAL A 78 0.10 -17.66 25.37
C VAL A 78 0.12 -17.72 23.85
N LEU A 79 0.76 -18.76 23.32
CA LEU A 79 0.35 -19.33 22.04
C LEU A 79 -1.06 -19.89 22.23
N ALA A 80 -2.03 -19.30 21.51
CA ALA A 80 -3.39 -19.77 21.25
C ALA A 80 -4.29 -20.08 22.47
N VAL A 81 -5.36 -19.28 22.63
CA VAL A 81 -6.77 -19.70 22.73
C VAL A 81 -7.62 -18.50 23.23
N GLY A 82 -8.67 -18.16 22.48
CA GLY A 82 -9.82 -17.40 23.00
C GLY A 82 -10.02 -15.97 22.49
N GLN A 83 -10.16 -15.78 21.18
CA GLN A 83 -10.95 -14.65 20.66
C GLN A 83 -12.43 -14.82 21.06
N ALA A 84 -13.05 -13.74 21.53
CA ALA A 84 -14.49 -13.51 21.35
C ALA A 84 -14.71 -12.03 20.97
N PRO A 85 -15.71 -11.74 20.11
CA PRO A 85 -15.57 -10.74 19.06
C PRO A 85 -16.16 -9.38 19.46
N THR A 86 -15.43 -8.31 19.19
CA THR A 86 -16.02 -6.99 18.99
C THR A 86 -16.01 -6.69 17.49
N ASN A 87 -17.22 -6.46 17.00
CA ASN A 87 -17.58 -6.26 15.61
C ASN A 87 -17.12 -4.86 15.17
N SER A 88 -16.00 -4.79 14.45
CA SER A 88 -15.73 -3.73 13.46
C SER A 88 -14.83 -4.36 12.40
N ALA A 89 -15.48 -5.08 11.48
CA ALA A 89 -14.88 -5.98 10.51
C ALA A 89 -13.63 -5.39 9.81
N PRO A 90 -12.42 -5.87 10.16
CA PRO A 90 -11.28 -5.77 9.29
C PRO A 90 -11.43 -6.93 8.29
N LYS A 91 -11.71 -6.63 7.02
CA LYS A 91 -11.66 -7.64 5.95
C LYS A 91 -10.20 -8.02 5.72
N GLN A 92 -9.71 -8.91 6.56
CA GLN A 92 -8.47 -9.63 6.36
C GLN A 92 -8.68 -10.61 5.20
N SER A 93 -8.49 -10.12 3.97
CA SER A 93 -8.44 -10.99 2.79
C SER A 93 -7.12 -11.76 2.85
N SER A 94 -7.18 -13.00 3.34
CA SER A 94 -6.03 -13.92 3.32
C SER A 94 -5.76 -14.39 1.89
N LEU A 95 -5.05 -13.55 1.13
CA LEU A 95 -4.55 -13.89 -0.20
C LEU A 95 -3.61 -15.12 -0.18
N GLY A 96 -3.12 -15.57 0.99
CA GLY A 96 -2.27 -16.77 1.11
C GLY A 96 -3.01 -18.11 1.07
N SER A 97 -4.31 -18.15 1.40
CA SER A 97 -5.06 -19.41 1.58
C SER A 97 -5.62 -19.97 0.26
N ALA A 98 -5.86 -19.10 -0.73
CA ALA A 98 -6.38 -19.47 -2.03
C ALA A 98 -5.30 -19.88 -3.04
N ILE A 99 -4.02 -19.54 -2.80
CA ILE A 99 -2.90 -19.83 -3.71
C ILE A 99 -2.55 -21.32 -3.73
N ARG A 100 -2.91 -22.11 -2.69
CA ARG A 100 -2.55 -23.54 -2.62
C ARG A 100 -3.58 -24.51 -3.19
N LEU A 101 -4.78 -24.06 -3.55
CA LEU A 101 -5.88 -24.97 -3.93
C LEU A 101 -6.30 -24.89 -5.41
N ARG A 102 -5.40 -24.45 -6.30
CA ARG A 102 -5.59 -24.61 -7.75
C ARG A 102 -4.31 -25.07 -8.44
N LYS A 103 -3.81 -26.23 -8.02
CA LYS A 103 -2.94 -27.06 -8.86
C LYS A 103 -3.82 -28.14 -9.48
N LEU A 104 -4.37 -27.86 -10.65
CA LEU A 104 -4.88 -28.90 -11.55
C LEU A 104 -3.78 -29.26 -12.57
N PRO A 105 -3.62 -30.54 -12.91
CA PRO A 105 -2.54 -31.06 -13.73
C PRO A 105 -2.83 -30.88 -15.22
N GLY A 106 -1.76 -30.62 -15.99
CA GLY A 106 -1.78 -30.75 -17.44
C GLY A 106 -2.14 -29.47 -18.18
N GLN A 107 -1.13 -28.64 -18.44
CA GLN A 107 -1.09 -27.91 -19.70
C GLN A 107 0.37 -27.82 -20.16
N GLN A 108 0.62 -28.48 -21.29
CA GLN A 108 1.91 -28.52 -21.96
C GLN A 108 2.45 -27.12 -22.18
N GLN A 109 3.75 -27.02 -21.95
CA GLN A 109 4.61 -25.88 -22.12
C GLN A 109 5.00 -25.76 -23.59
N PRO A 110 4.63 -24.70 -24.33
CA PRO A 110 5.33 -24.35 -25.55
C PRO A 110 6.63 -23.63 -25.16
N ALA A 111 7.74 -24.06 -25.77
CA ALA A 111 9.05 -23.46 -25.58
C ALA A 111 9.02 -21.95 -25.91
N VAL A 112 9.43 -21.13 -24.95
CA VAL A 112 9.68 -19.70 -25.14
C VAL A 112 11.02 -19.53 -25.85
N THR A 113 10.99 -19.30 -27.16
CA THR A 113 12.07 -18.56 -27.82
C THR A 113 12.00 -17.11 -27.36
N SER A 114 13.08 -16.66 -26.73
CA SER A 114 13.29 -15.28 -26.28
C SER A 114 13.33 -14.31 -27.45
N THR A 115 12.17 -13.85 -27.91
CA THR A 115 12.07 -12.59 -28.66
C THR A 115 11.78 -11.48 -27.66
N VAL A 116 12.77 -10.62 -27.44
CA VAL A 116 12.59 -9.32 -26.79
C VAL A 116 11.39 -8.63 -27.46
N PRO A 117 10.31 -8.27 -26.75
CA PRO A 117 9.21 -7.57 -27.38
C PRO A 117 9.71 -6.17 -27.73
N VAL A 118 10.01 -5.95 -29.01
CA VAL A 118 10.05 -4.62 -29.60
C VAL A 118 8.68 -4.01 -29.33
N GLN A 119 8.64 -2.98 -28.49
CA GLN A 119 7.43 -2.19 -28.27
C GLN A 119 6.97 -1.67 -29.62
N ALA A 120 5.84 -2.20 -30.12
CA ALA A 120 5.19 -1.67 -31.30
C ALA A 120 4.85 -0.20 -31.03
N ARG A 121 5.56 0.71 -31.72
CA ARG A 121 5.19 2.13 -31.71
C ARG A 121 3.86 2.24 -32.47
N PRO A 122 2.86 2.92 -31.90
CA PRO A 122 1.58 3.10 -32.57
C PRO A 122 1.79 3.95 -33.82
N SER A 123 1.42 3.41 -34.98
CA SER A 123 1.47 4.07 -36.29
C SER A 123 0.14 4.78 -36.56
N GLY A 124 -0.17 5.80 -35.76
CA GLY A 124 -1.36 6.64 -35.93
C GLY A 124 -1.10 8.05 -35.40
N PRO A 125 -2.01 9.02 -35.65
CA PRO A 125 -1.93 10.32 -35.01
C PRO A 125 -1.82 10.12 -33.51
N LEU A 126 -0.85 10.77 -32.87
CA LEU A 126 -0.68 10.69 -31.42
C LEU A 126 -1.49 11.81 -30.76
N LEU A 127 -1.94 11.58 -29.53
CA LEU A 127 -2.45 12.64 -28.67
C LEU A 127 -1.48 13.82 -28.63
N GLY A 128 -2.02 15.04 -28.71
CA GLY A 128 -1.22 16.27 -28.68
C GLY A 128 -0.48 16.43 -27.35
N GLY A 129 0.71 17.04 -27.41
CA GLY A 129 1.56 17.26 -26.23
C GLY A 129 0.85 18.01 -25.09
N GLU A 130 -0.07 18.93 -25.42
CA GLU A 130 -0.86 19.65 -24.41
C GLU A 130 -1.69 18.69 -23.53
N VAL A 131 -2.26 17.63 -24.10
CA VAL A 131 -3.00 16.62 -23.32
C VAL A 131 -2.04 15.94 -22.35
N LEU A 132 -0.86 15.53 -22.81
CA LEU A 132 0.13 14.84 -21.98
C LEU A 132 0.58 15.74 -20.81
N GLU A 133 0.91 17.01 -21.07
CA GLU A 133 1.31 17.97 -20.03
C GLU A 133 0.22 18.15 -18.95
N LYS A 134 -1.06 18.09 -19.32
CA LYS A 134 -2.17 18.16 -18.36
C LYS A 134 -2.26 16.91 -17.48
N PHE A 135 -1.98 15.73 -18.06
CA PHE A 135 -1.89 14.49 -17.29
C PHE A 135 -0.73 14.54 -16.31
N GLU A 136 0.46 14.93 -16.77
CA GLU A 136 1.65 15.11 -15.93
C GLU A 136 1.38 16.05 -14.76
N ARG A 137 0.86 17.25 -15.04
CA ARG A 137 0.50 18.23 -14.02
C ARG A 137 -0.54 17.70 -13.02
N ALA A 138 -1.53 16.93 -13.47
CA ALA A 138 -2.53 16.37 -12.56
C ALA A 138 -1.91 15.32 -11.62
N TYR A 139 -0.97 14.51 -12.10
CA TYR A 139 -0.25 13.55 -11.27
C TYR A 139 0.62 14.26 -10.23
N GLU A 140 1.32 15.33 -10.61
CA GLU A 140 2.07 16.15 -9.66
C GLU A 140 1.16 16.76 -8.57
N ASN A 141 -0.01 17.29 -8.97
CA ASN A 141 -0.97 17.89 -8.04
C ASN A 141 -1.50 16.89 -6.99
N VAL A 142 -1.46 15.59 -7.29
CA VAL A 142 -1.87 14.53 -6.35
C VAL A 142 -0.69 13.86 -5.64
N GLY A 143 0.51 14.43 -5.73
CA GLY A 143 1.71 13.97 -5.03
C GLY A 143 2.48 12.84 -5.71
N ILE A 144 2.28 12.66 -7.03
CA ILE A 144 3.01 11.69 -7.86
C ILE A 144 4.03 12.44 -8.70
N PHE A 145 5.23 12.59 -8.15
CA PHE A 145 6.31 13.36 -8.78
C PHE A 145 7.09 12.57 -9.82
N GLU A 146 7.23 11.25 -9.63
CA GLU A 146 7.81 10.37 -10.64
C GLU A 146 6.71 9.82 -11.54
N HIS A 147 6.53 10.46 -12.68
CA HIS A 147 5.59 10.06 -13.70
C HIS A 147 6.26 10.10 -15.07
N LYS A 148 5.77 9.26 -15.98
CA LYS A 148 6.12 9.28 -17.39
C LYS A 148 4.87 9.01 -18.18
N VAL A 149 4.43 10.00 -18.95
CA VAL A 149 3.23 9.88 -19.78
C VAL A 149 3.65 9.81 -21.25
N VAL A 150 3.13 8.81 -21.95
CA VAL A 150 3.45 8.56 -23.37
C VAL A 150 2.16 8.33 -24.14
N ALA A 151 1.97 9.04 -25.25
CA ALA A 151 0.87 8.77 -26.16
C ALA A 151 1.05 7.39 -26.80
N THR A 152 0.01 6.54 -26.72
CA THR A 152 -0.01 5.21 -27.34
C THR A 152 -0.98 5.14 -28.53
N GLY A 153 -1.64 6.25 -28.87
CA GLY A 153 -2.55 6.34 -30.01
C GLY A 153 -3.22 7.69 -30.08
N ALA A 154 -4.20 7.82 -30.98
CA ALA A 154 -4.94 9.06 -31.20
C ALA A 154 -5.84 9.45 -30.02
N HIS A 155 -6.31 8.44 -29.27
CA HIS A 155 -7.20 8.61 -28.12
C HIS A 155 -6.73 7.82 -26.90
N SER A 156 -5.49 7.32 -26.94
CA SER A 156 -4.93 6.49 -25.88
C SER A 156 -3.55 6.95 -25.45
N LEU A 157 -3.29 6.81 -24.15
CA LEU A 157 -2.00 7.10 -23.55
C LEU A 157 -1.67 6.08 -22.47
N ARG A 158 -0.38 6.00 -22.16
CA ARG A 158 0.18 5.21 -21.08
C ARG A 158 0.82 6.13 -20.07
N ALA A 159 0.52 5.90 -18.79
CA ALA A 159 1.11 6.61 -17.68
C ALA A 159 1.86 5.60 -16.78
N ASP A 160 3.19 5.67 -16.79
CA ASP A 160 4.01 4.96 -15.80
C ASP A 160 4.20 5.88 -14.59
N LEU A 161 3.77 5.43 -13.40
CA LEU A 161 3.69 6.25 -12.18
C LEU A 161 4.37 5.54 -11.00
N THR A 162 5.02 6.30 -10.11
CA THR A 162 5.51 5.77 -8.84
C THR A 162 4.51 6.06 -7.71
N ALA A 163 3.90 5.01 -7.17
CA ALA A 163 2.96 5.06 -6.06
C ALA A 163 3.38 4.07 -4.95
N ASP A 164 3.88 4.62 -3.84
CA ASP A 164 4.44 3.86 -2.72
C ASP A 164 3.39 3.40 -1.69
N ASN A 165 2.18 3.93 -1.78
CA ASN A 165 1.11 3.64 -0.85
C ASN A 165 -0.24 3.62 -1.58
N GLU A 166 -1.24 3.07 -0.89
CA GLU A 166 -2.59 2.91 -1.40
C GLU A 166 -3.26 4.26 -1.73
N GLU A 167 -3.02 5.28 -0.91
CA GLU A 167 -3.57 6.61 -1.13
C GLU A 167 -3.11 7.22 -2.47
N LYS A 168 -1.80 7.13 -2.79
CA LYS A 168 -1.25 7.58 -4.07
C LYS A 168 -1.85 6.80 -5.24
N VAL A 169 -2.08 5.49 -5.10
CA VAL A 169 -2.73 4.66 -6.12
C VAL A 169 -4.16 5.15 -6.37
N PHE A 170 -4.95 5.36 -5.32
CA PHE A 170 -6.34 5.82 -5.46
C PHE A 170 -6.42 7.24 -5.99
N ASN A 171 -5.49 8.11 -5.61
CA ASN A 171 -5.39 9.46 -6.15
C ASN A 171 -5.01 9.46 -7.64
N ALA A 172 -4.12 8.56 -8.07
CA ALA A 172 -3.79 8.37 -9.49
C ALA A 172 -5.02 7.97 -10.30
N ILE A 173 -5.79 6.99 -9.80
CA ILE A 173 -7.04 6.51 -10.41
C ILE A 173 -8.05 7.66 -10.51
N SER A 174 -8.25 8.42 -9.43
CA SER A 174 -9.14 9.60 -9.41
C SER A 174 -8.73 10.69 -10.41
N ALA A 175 -7.44 11.04 -10.45
CA ALA A 175 -6.93 12.07 -11.34
C ALA A 175 -7.13 11.65 -12.80
N THR A 176 -6.86 10.38 -13.09
CA THR A 176 -7.00 9.81 -14.43
C THR A 176 -8.44 9.79 -14.89
N SER A 177 -9.38 9.35 -14.05
CA SER A 177 -10.80 9.33 -14.40
C SER A 177 -11.31 10.73 -14.72
N PHE A 178 -10.94 11.71 -13.89
CA PHE A 178 -11.32 13.11 -14.09
C PHE A 178 -10.80 13.66 -15.42
N LEU A 179 -9.53 13.39 -15.76
CA LEU A 179 -8.94 13.88 -17.00
C LEU A 179 -9.51 13.23 -18.24
N ILE A 180 -9.83 11.93 -18.19
CA ILE A 180 -10.50 11.22 -19.29
C ILE A 180 -11.85 11.86 -19.60
N LEU A 181 -12.66 12.14 -18.57
CA LEU A 181 -13.99 12.72 -18.76
C LEU A 181 -13.96 14.16 -19.27
N ARG A 182 -12.94 14.92 -18.90
CA ARG A 182 -12.79 16.33 -19.33
C ARG A 182 -11.90 16.49 -20.56
N ASN A 183 -11.48 15.40 -21.19
CA ASN A 183 -10.52 15.41 -22.30
C ASN A 183 -9.26 16.24 -21.99
N ALA A 184 -8.75 16.10 -20.77
CA ALA A 184 -7.65 16.88 -20.21
C ALA A 184 -7.85 18.42 -20.23
N GLY A 185 -9.09 18.89 -20.47
CA GLY A 185 -9.40 20.31 -20.62
C GLY A 185 -8.96 20.90 -21.97
N VAL A 186 -8.62 20.07 -22.96
CA VAL A 186 -8.15 20.48 -24.28
C VAL A 186 -9.29 20.36 -25.30
N SER A 187 -9.63 21.49 -25.93
CA SER A 187 -10.68 21.53 -26.95
C SER A 187 -10.29 20.71 -28.18
N GLY A 188 -11.16 19.81 -28.62
CA GLY A 188 -10.92 18.94 -29.79
C GLY A 188 -10.08 17.70 -29.49
N ALA A 189 -9.54 17.55 -28.27
CA ALA A 189 -8.94 16.29 -27.83
C ALA A 189 -10.02 15.31 -27.36
N GLN A 190 -9.78 14.02 -27.59
CA GLN A 190 -10.57 12.95 -27.00
C GLN A 190 -9.63 11.90 -26.41
N VAL A 191 -9.82 11.60 -25.13
CA VAL A 191 -9.11 10.52 -24.43
C VAL A 191 -10.12 9.43 -24.10
N ASP A 192 -9.98 8.29 -24.75
CA ASP A 192 -10.89 7.16 -24.58
C ASP A 192 -10.33 6.10 -23.62
N MET A 193 -8.99 5.99 -23.57
CA MET A 193 -8.32 4.96 -22.81
C MET A 193 -6.99 5.44 -22.22
N VAL A 194 -6.76 5.12 -20.95
CA VAL A 194 -5.48 5.34 -20.27
C VAL A 194 -5.01 4.03 -19.67
N GLU A 195 -3.79 3.63 -20.00
CA GLU A 195 -3.11 2.53 -19.35
C GLU A 195 -2.24 3.07 -18.21
N LEU A 196 -2.60 2.75 -16.96
CA LEU A 196 -1.80 3.09 -15.79
C LEU A 196 -0.89 1.92 -15.44
N PHE A 197 0.39 2.23 -15.25
CA PHE A 197 1.40 1.30 -14.75
C PHE A 197 1.98 1.88 -13.48
N MET A 198 1.57 1.36 -12.33
CA MET A 198 2.03 1.86 -11.05
C MET A 198 3.10 0.93 -10.46
N LYS A 199 4.17 1.53 -9.97
CA LYS A 199 5.27 0.85 -9.28
C LYS A 199 5.59 1.54 -7.95
N THR A 200 6.22 0.84 -7.02
CA THR A 200 6.82 1.46 -5.84
C THR A 200 8.20 2.02 -6.18
N THR A 201 8.71 2.92 -5.34
CA THR A 201 10.12 3.38 -5.38
C THR A 201 11.13 2.24 -5.31
N THR A 202 10.76 1.14 -4.63
CA THR A 202 11.57 -0.09 -4.56
C THR A 202 11.47 -0.98 -5.81
N GLY A 203 10.71 -0.57 -6.83
CA GLY A 203 10.52 -1.30 -8.09
C GLY A 203 9.48 -2.42 -8.03
N GLY A 204 8.73 -2.54 -6.92
CA GLY A 204 7.60 -3.45 -6.80
C GLY A 204 6.42 -3.00 -7.65
N SER A 205 5.56 -3.93 -8.07
CA SER A 205 4.31 -3.56 -8.77
C SER A 205 3.28 -3.05 -7.78
N SER A 206 2.77 -1.85 -8.01
CA SER A 206 1.66 -1.25 -7.25
C SER A 206 0.31 -1.38 -7.97
N GLY A 207 0.30 -2.11 -9.10
CA GLY A 207 -0.90 -2.40 -9.89
C GLY A 207 -0.86 -1.78 -11.29
N ARG A 208 -1.50 -2.47 -12.24
CA ARG A 208 -1.68 -2.00 -13.60
C ARG A 208 -3.17 -1.92 -13.92
N PHE A 209 -3.58 -0.88 -14.63
CA PHE A 209 -4.98 -0.61 -14.92
C PHE A 209 -5.13 -0.19 -16.36
N GLN A 210 -6.21 -0.65 -16.99
CA GLN A 210 -6.67 -0.13 -18.26
C GLN A 210 -7.97 0.61 -17.98
N MET A 211 -7.91 1.94 -17.90
CA MET A 211 -9.07 2.77 -17.61
C MET A 211 -9.69 3.27 -18.91
N THR A 212 -10.92 2.86 -19.17
CA THR A 212 -11.71 3.37 -20.29
C THR A 212 -12.54 4.58 -19.87
N ARG A 213 -13.05 5.35 -20.84
CA ARG A 213 -14.01 6.43 -20.55
C ARG A 213 -15.27 5.95 -19.82
N ALA A 214 -15.75 4.74 -20.12
CA ALA A 214 -16.88 4.15 -19.40
C ALA A 214 -16.55 3.89 -17.92
N ASP A 215 -15.34 3.36 -17.64
CA ASP A 215 -14.88 3.17 -16.25
C ASP A 215 -14.74 4.51 -15.53
N ALA A 216 -14.19 5.53 -16.20
CA ALA A 216 -14.06 6.86 -15.65
C ALA A 216 -15.43 7.47 -15.28
N GLN A 217 -16.43 7.28 -16.13
CA GLN A 217 -17.80 7.72 -15.86
C GLN A 217 -18.44 6.96 -14.70
N ALA A 218 -18.19 5.65 -14.57
CA ALA A 218 -18.69 4.85 -13.45
C ALA A 218 -18.08 5.30 -12.10
N LEU A 219 -16.80 5.68 -12.10
CA LEU A 219 -16.10 6.25 -10.94
C LEU A 219 -16.63 7.64 -10.57
N ASP A 220 -16.84 8.52 -11.56
CA ASP A 220 -17.34 9.88 -11.33
C ASP A 220 -18.80 9.91 -10.87
N SER A 221 -19.65 9.08 -11.49
CA SER A 221 -21.06 8.91 -11.11
C SER A 221 -21.26 8.13 -9.81
N LYS A 222 -20.18 7.70 -9.14
CA LYS A 222 -20.17 6.92 -7.90
C LYS A 222 -20.92 5.58 -8.01
N GLN A 223 -21.11 5.07 -9.23
CA GLN A 223 -21.61 3.72 -9.46
C GLN A 223 -20.59 2.66 -9.03
N MET A 224 -19.30 3.02 -9.06
CA MET A 224 -18.19 2.20 -8.60
C MET A 224 -17.29 3.01 -7.66
N SER A 225 -16.92 2.43 -6.52
CA SER A 225 -15.93 3.05 -5.64
C SER A 225 -14.52 2.80 -6.18
N ARG A 226 -13.54 3.59 -5.76
CA ARG A 226 -12.14 3.47 -6.22
C ARG A 226 -11.50 2.18 -5.76
N GLU A 227 -11.89 1.73 -4.57
CA GLU A 227 -11.48 0.46 -3.97
C GLU A 227 -12.06 -0.72 -4.76
N ASP A 228 -13.35 -0.66 -5.11
CA ASP A 228 -14.00 -1.69 -5.93
C ASP A 228 -13.41 -1.72 -7.35
N TYR A 229 -13.13 -0.56 -7.94
CA TYR A 229 -12.42 -0.45 -9.22
C TYR A 229 -11.03 -1.10 -9.13
N PHE A 230 -10.26 -0.77 -8.10
CA PHE A 230 -8.94 -1.34 -7.88
C PHE A 230 -9.00 -2.87 -7.83
N ILE A 231 -9.89 -3.43 -7.01
CA ILE A 231 -10.02 -4.89 -6.85
C ILE A 231 -10.44 -5.58 -8.15
N ARG A 232 -11.37 -4.98 -8.91
CA ARG A 232 -11.94 -5.60 -10.12
C ARG A 232 -11.08 -5.46 -11.36
N LYS A 233 -10.30 -4.38 -11.45
CA LYS A 233 -9.63 -3.97 -12.70
C LYS A 233 -8.11 -3.99 -12.61
N VAL A 234 -7.54 -4.31 -11.44
CA VAL A 234 -6.08 -4.49 -11.32
C VAL A 234 -5.63 -5.69 -12.14
N ILE A 235 -4.57 -5.47 -12.92
CA ILE A 235 -3.87 -6.47 -13.72
C ILE A 235 -2.51 -6.68 -13.07
N TYR A 236 -2.19 -7.94 -12.74
CA TYR A 236 -0.89 -8.36 -12.19
C TYR A 236 0.04 -8.85 -13.30
#